data_AF-A0A3F2S2M1-F1
#
_entry.id   AF-A0A3F2S2M1-F1
#
_cell.length_a   1.000
_cell.length_b   1.000
_cell.length_c   1.000
_cell.angle_alpha   90.00
_cell.angle_beta   90.00
_cell.angle_gamma   90.00
#
_symmetry.space_group_name_H-M   'P 1'
#
loop_
_entity.id
_entity.type
_entity.pdbx_description
1 polymer ?
#
loop_
_entity_poly.entity_id
_entity_poly.type
_entity_poly.pdbx_seq_one_letter_code
_entity_poly.pdbx_strand_id
1 'polypeptide(L)'
;MRGLRRVLRRVWMGAGGLEEAQCSPHKLRPTVSQLTKHLSPPNKPDESKSQPSLNNEQRLGDVIWKPAQEFPGYSTIDRHAMTFDRELQVLRRIARVSVRSIAQPARLALLGVCSSGVLGLSAYEAQLLLDTTQPLTADTALFVYKYATQNFLASCIWDTRSAELVAQSLALDPTQLLRELNPTTSSADAALQLCVMNIFTARSMVAGFMVVTQLLTIVRASGTAALGYLENVYNGREPPLQGIEERIIRLAGKGSDVTEVSMARSGSGSIIEDKRHNTDENAKILHNKKGSSSAESTSDNSTEAKSKCGEKDGDKGSKVNTKDDKETVTKNKEPEKLPRLLYYPTTVATINAVHATLTSGDGVSDPRRCCVLINEPFGLEHLDELAEGAGEKFHPVCAAEIYDDYFRQVRIWTRMGHSAAVIQHELDQRFESLRDILDAITALDRATCRV
;
A
#
# COMPACT_ATOMS: atom_id res chain seq x y z
N MET A 1 -18.74 10.21 -12.07
CA MET A 1 -17.69 9.22 -12.42
C MET A 1 -16.45 9.19 -11.51
N ARG A 2 -16.09 10.24 -10.74
CA ARG A 2 -14.91 10.21 -9.84
C ARG A 2 -15.09 9.33 -8.58
N GLY A 3 -16.32 9.16 -8.07
CA GLY A 3 -16.62 8.34 -6.89
C GLY A 3 -16.41 6.84 -7.10
N LEU A 4 -16.93 6.28 -8.21
CA LEU A 4 -16.77 4.87 -8.58
C LEU A 4 -15.30 4.45 -8.73
N ARG A 5 -14.43 5.38 -9.16
CA ARG A 5 -12.99 5.16 -9.30
C ARG A 5 -12.26 5.02 -7.95
N ARG A 6 -12.65 5.78 -6.92
CA ARG A 6 -12.06 5.62 -5.57
C ARG A 6 -12.48 4.30 -4.91
N VAL A 7 -13.69 3.83 -5.20
CA VAL A 7 -14.19 2.54 -4.70
C VAL A 7 -13.45 1.40 -5.37
N LEU A 8 -13.30 1.43 -6.71
CA LEU A 8 -12.50 0.42 -7.44
C LEU A 8 -11.02 0.44 -7.03
N ARG A 9 -10.42 1.62 -6.80
CA ARG A 9 -9.03 1.71 -6.32
C ARG A 9 -8.87 1.11 -4.91
N ARG A 10 -9.83 1.31 -4.00
CA ARG A 10 -9.83 0.70 -2.66
C ARG A 10 -10.05 -0.81 -2.71
N VAL A 11 -11.03 -1.27 -3.48
CA VAL A 11 -11.32 -2.71 -3.64
C VAL A 11 -10.15 -3.46 -4.29
N TRP A 12 -9.37 -2.79 -5.14
CA TRP A 12 -8.32 -3.44 -5.91
C TRP A 12 -6.90 -3.31 -5.32
N MET A 13 -6.64 -2.32 -4.46
CA MET A 13 -5.32 -2.11 -3.83
C MET A 13 -5.25 -2.50 -2.35
N GLY A 14 -6.36 -2.85 -1.68
CA GLY A 14 -6.31 -3.14 -0.25
C GLY A 14 -7.50 -3.95 0.26
N ALA A 15 -7.34 -5.28 0.25
CA ALA A 15 -8.07 -6.15 1.17
C ALA A 15 -7.28 -6.22 2.49
N GLY A 16 -7.39 -5.15 3.29
CA GLY A 16 -6.87 -5.09 4.64
C GLY A 16 -7.82 -4.27 5.49
N GLY A 17 -8.52 -4.94 6.41
CA GLY A 17 -9.19 -4.39 7.60
C GLY A 17 -10.18 -3.24 7.39
N LEU A 18 -11.48 -3.54 7.40
CA LEU A 18 -12.53 -2.57 7.66
C LEU A 18 -12.78 -2.52 9.18
N GLU A 19 -12.33 -1.48 9.85
CA GLU A 19 -13.04 -0.94 11.03
C GLU A 19 -13.37 0.53 10.76
N GLU A 20 -14.65 0.85 10.88
CA GLU A 20 -15.20 2.19 10.73
C GLU A 20 -15.02 2.98 12.01
N ALA A 21 -14.46 4.19 11.91
CA ALA A 21 -14.78 5.27 12.84
C ALA A 21 -14.97 6.57 12.07
N GLN A 22 -16.22 7.03 12.06
CA GLN A 22 -16.63 8.35 11.61
C GLN A 22 -16.13 9.42 12.59
N CYS A 23 -15.45 10.46 12.09
CA CYS A 23 -15.54 11.79 12.69
C CYS A 23 -15.28 12.91 11.67
N SER A 24 -16.12 13.95 11.77
CA SER A 24 -16.26 15.12 10.89
C SER A 24 -15.19 16.20 11.21
N PRO A 25 -14.89 17.15 10.28
CA PRO A 25 -13.73 18.03 10.43
C PRO A 25 -14.10 19.38 11.05
N HIS A 26 -13.33 19.81 12.05
CA HIS A 26 -13.23 21.23 12.40
C HIS A 26 -11.97 21.84 11.77
N LYS A 27 -12.22 22.76 10.83
CA LYS A 27 -11.34 23.86 10.44
C LYS A 27 -10.68 24.47 11.67
N LEU A 28 -9.39 24.84 11.56
CA LEU A 28 -8.90 26.19 11.88
C LEU A 28 -7.48 26.37 11.29
N ARG A 29 -7.33 27.38 10.44
CA ARG A 29 -6.04 28.02 10.08
C ARG A 29 -5.46 28.68 11.35
N PRO A 30 -4.14 28.84 11.45
CA PRO A 30 -3.66 30.22 11.39
C PRO A 30 -2.38 30.43 10.55
N THR A 31 -2.32 31.67 10.09
CA THR A 31 -1.29 32.38 9.34
C THR A 31 -0.03 32.68 10.15
N VAL A 32 1.10 32.45 9.49
CA VAL A 32 2.30 33.31 9.34
C VAL A 32 2.47 34.49 10.31
N SER A 33 3.70 34.56 10.84
CA SER A 33 4.51 35.74 11.20
C SER A 33 4.89 35.86 12.68
N GLN A 34 6.17 36.21 12.88
CA GLN A 34 6.82 36.69 14.10
C GLN A 34 7.56 35.66 14.95
N LEU A 35 8.83 35.38 14.56
CA LEU A 35 9.93 35.34 15.53
C LEU A 35 11.28 35.54 14.83
N THR A 36 11.61 36.79 14.50
CA THR A 36 12.97 37.23 14.16
C THR A 36 13.14 38.58 14.80
N LYS A 37 13.70 38.62 16.01
CA LYS A 37 14.31 39.80 16.64
C LYS A 37 14.89 39.40 18.00
N HIS A 38 16.05 39.98 18.28
CA HIS A 38 16.91 39.83 19.46
C HIS A 38 17.88 38.65 19.42
N LEU A 39 19.08 38.91 18.89
CA LEU A 39 20.27 39.10 19.74
C LEU A 39 21.49 39.48 18.88
N SER A 40 22.03 40.67 19.12
CA SER A 40 23.41 41.08 18.83
C SER A 40 23.75 42.23 19.80
N PRO A 41 25.02 42.56 20.05
CA PRO A 41 26.01 41.82 20.85
C PRO A 41 26.58 42.74 21.97
N PRO A 42 27.63 42.33 22.71
CA PRO A 42 28.55 43.32 23.28
C PRO A 42 29.95 43.23 22.65
N ASN A 43 30.43 44.43 22.30
CA ASN A 43 31.75 44.75 21.79
C ASN A 43 32.89 44.51 22.80
N LYS A 44 34.05 44.09 22.27
CA LYS A 44 35.43 44.65 22.45
C LYS A 44 36.50 43.53 22.32
N PRO A 45 37.79 43.86 22.09
CA PRO A 45 38.36 44.75 21.07
C PRO A 45 39.48 44.03 20.28
N ASP A 46 40.18 44.81 19.46
CA ASP A 46 41.14 44.48 18.42
C ASP A 46 42.33 43.54 18.73
N GLU A 47 42.95 43.12 17.63
CA GLU A 47 44.31 42.58 17.44
C GLU A 47 44.53 41.05 17.52
N SER A 48 44.34 40.39 16.38
CA SER A 48 45.47 39.77 15.68
C SER A 48 45.09 39.46 14.24
N LYS A 49 45.93 39.90 13.29
CA LYS A 49 45.84 39.55 11.88
C LYS A 49 46.03 38.03 11.73
N SER A 50 44.94 37.29 11.67
CA SER A 50 44.95 35.93 11.13
C SER A 50 45.18 36.01 9.63
N GLN A 51 46.25 35.35 9.19
CA GLN A 51 46.51 35.08 7.78
C GLN A 51 45.27 34.47 7.12
N PRO A 52 44.96 34.79 5.85
CA PRO A 52 43.98 34.03 5.10
C PRO A 52 44.49 32.59 5.01
N SER A 53 43.75 31.66 5.61
CA SER A 53 43.98 30.23 5.46
C SER A 53 43.76 29.84 3.99
N LEU A 54 44.83 29.92 3.21
CA LEU A 54 44.95 29.51 1.81
C LEU A 54 44.70 28.00 1.56
N ASN A 55 44.22 27.24 2.55
CA ASN A 55 44.02 25.79 2.45
C ASN A 55 42.57 25.36 2.19
N ASN A 56 41.60 26.28 2.11
CA ASN A 56 40.19 25.93 1.87
C ASN A 56 39.71 26.12 0.42
N GLU A 57 40.57 26.55 -0.51
CA GLU A 57 40.18 26.81 -1.91
C GLU A 57 40.08 25.56 -2.78
N GLN A 58 40.33 24.37 -2.23
CA GLN A 58 40.31 23.12 -3.01
C GLN A 58 39.15 22.17 -2.68
N ARG A 59 38.17 22.62 -1.88
CA ARG A 59 36.96 21.79 -1.69
C ARG A 59 36.14 21.79 -2.97
N LEU A 60 35.78 20.61 -3.45
CA LEU A 60 34.82 20.51 -4.54
C LEU A 60 33.49 21.11 -4.07
N GLY A 61 32.99 22.10 -4.80
CA GLY A 61 31.78 22.81 -4.43
C GLY A 61 30.58 21.86 -4.25
N ASP A 62 29.74 22.15 -3.25
CA ASP A 62 28.43 21.52 -3.08
C ASP A 62 27.49 22.00 -4.18
N VAL A 63 27.65 21.41 -5.36
CA VAL A 63 26.75 21.66 -6.48
C VAL A 63 25.47 20.86 -6.21
N ILE A 64 24.51 21.50 -5.53
CA ILE A 64 23.14 21.00 -5.43
C ILE A 64 22.51 21.11 -6.83
N TRP A 65 22.69 20.05 -7.61
CA TRP A 65 22.20 19.97 -8.97
C TRP A 65 20.69 19.78 -8.97
N LYS A 66 19.95 20.78 -9.46
CA LYS A 66 18.49 20.68 -9.58
C LYS A 66 18.17 19.77 -10.77
N PRO A 67 17.23 18.80 -10.66
CA PRO A 67 16.85 17.94 -11.79
C PRO A 67 16.49 18.72 -13.06
N ALA A 68 15.93 19.93 -12.91
CA ALA A 68 15.62 20.85 -14.00
C ALA A 68 16.85 21.32 -14.82
N GLN A 69 18.06 21.25 -14.25
CA GLN A 69 19.31 21.58 -14.95
C GLN A 69 19.86 20.40 -15.76
N GLU A 70 19.56 19.14 -15.40
CA GLU A 70 19.96 17.97 -16.20
C GLU A 70 19.08 17.80 -17.44
N PHE A 71 17.81 18.21 -17.35
CA PHE A 71 16.84 18.08 -18.42
C PHE A 71 16.14 19.43 -18.71
N PRO A 72 16.85 20.42 -19.29
CA PRO A 72 16.26 21.70 -19.64
C PRO A 72 15.15 21.51 -20.69
N GLY A 73 13.96 22.05 -20.40
CA GLY A 73 12.75 21.87 -21.23
C GLY A 73 11.79 20.77 -20.76
N TYR A 74 12.20 19.94 -19.80
CA TYR A 74 11.34 18.97 -19.10
C TYR A 74 10.90 19.48 -17.73
N SER A 75 10.75 20.80 -17.57
CA SER A 75 10.19 21.39 -16.35
C SER A 75 8.77 20.85 -16.17
N THR A 76 8.63 19.95 -15.21
CA THR A 76 7.39 19.27 -14.83
C THR A 76 6.69 18.62 -16.02
N ILE A 77 7.23 17.49 -16.52
CA ILE A 77 6.32 16.44 -17.02
C ILE A 77 5.30 16.27 -15.91
N ASP A 78 4.05 16.61 -16.17
CA ASP A 78 2.97 16.45 -15.21
C ASP A 78 2.91 14.97 -14.87
N ARG A 79 3.59 14.61 -13.76
CA ARG A 79 3.83 13.24 -13.34
C ARG A 79 2.50 12.52 -13.21
N HIS A 80 1.44 13.26 -12.86
CA HIS A 80 0.08 12.77 -12.83
C HIS A 80 -0.47 12.47 -14.23
N ALA A 81 -0.37 13.38 -15.20
CA ALA A 81 -0.84 13.13 -16.57
C ALA A 81 -0.17 11.89 -17.20
N MET A 82 1.16 11.76 -17.04
CA MET A 82 1.90 10.62 -17.59
C MET A 82 1.56 9.30 -16.86
N THR A 83 1.23 9.36 -15.57
CA THR A 83 0.73 8.17 -14.84
C THR A 83 -0.63 7.72 -15.32
N PHE A 84 -1.55 8.62 -15.71
CA PHE A 84 -2.89 8.23 -16.13
C PHE A 84 -2.91 7.49 -17.46
N ASP A 85 -2.22 7.99 -18.49
CA ASP A 85 -2.16 7.30 -19.78
C ASP A 85 -1.47 5.94 -19.66
N ARG A 86 -0.41 5.87 -18.83
CA ARG A 86 0.26 4.61 -18.50
C ARG A 86 -0.69 3.64 -17.79
N GLU A 87 -1.37 4.08 -16.74
CA GLU A 87 -2.35 3.27 -16.01
C GLU A 87 -3.47 2.78 -16.93
N LEU A 88 -3.99 3.64 -17.82
CA LEU A 88 -5.05 3.29 -18.76
C LEU A 88 -4.58 2.25 -19.79
N GLN A 89 -3.35 2.38 -20.30
CA GLN A 89 -2.79 1.39 -21.22
C GLN A 89 -2.61 0.02 -20.53
N VAL A 90 -2.07 0.01 -19.31
CA VAL A 90 -1.94 -1.23 -18.50
C VAL A 90 -3.31 -1.83 -18.23
N LEU A 91 -4.27 -1.01 -17.79
CA LEU A 91 -5.64 -1.43 -17.52
C LEU A 91 -6.30 -2.02 -18.77
N ARG A 92 -6.11 -1.40 -19.94
CA ARG A 92 -6.66 -1.89 -21.21
C ARG A 92 -6.06 -3.23 -21.62
N ARG A 93 -4.78 -3.47 -21.36
CA ARG A 93 -4.13 -4.77 -21.62
C ARG A 93 -4.69 -5.84 -20.69
N ILE A 94 -4.74 -5.58 -19.39
CA ILE A 94 -5.30 -6.50 -18.39
C ILE A 94 -6.77 -6.78 -18.73
N ALA A 95 -7.57 -5.74 -18.98
CA ALA A 95 -8.98 -5.87 -19.34
C ALA A 95 -9.18 -6.73 -20.60
N ARG A 96 -8.33 -6.61 -21.62
CA ARG A 96 -8.41 -7.44 -22.82
C ARG A 96 -8.21 -8.92 -22.51
N VAL A 97 -7.24 -9.24 -21.64
CA VAL A 97 -6.98 -10.62 -21.19
C VAL A 97 -8.14 -11.12 -20.32
N SER A 98 -8.64 -10.29 -19.41
CA SER A 98 -9.77 -10.62 -18.55
C SER A 98 -11.06 -10.84 -19.36
N VAL A 99 -11.35 -10.01 -20.36
CA VAL A 99 -12.52 -10.16 -21.24
C VAL A 99 -12.49 -11.50 -21.97
N ARG A 100 -11.32 -11.93 -22.47
CA ARG A 100 -11.19 -13.26 -23.09
C ARG A 100 -11.46 -14.39 -22.10
N SER A 101 -11.02 -14.24 -20.85
CA SER A 101 -11.33 -15.22 -19.79
C SER A 101 -12.81 -15.22 -19.41
N ILE A 102 -13.45 -14.05 -19.37
CA ILE A 102 -14.89 -13.91 -19.06
C ILE A 102 -15.73 -14.51 -20.20
N ALA A 103 -15.31 -14.31 -21.46
CA ALA A 103 -15.98 -14.83 -22.65
C ALA A 103 -15.84 -16.36 -22.86
N GLN A 104 -15.39 -17.10 -21.84
CA GLN A 104 -15.38 -18.57 -21.91
C GLN A 104 -16.82 -19.10 -22.06
N PRO A 105 -17.04 -20.10 -22.95
CA PRO A 105 -18.38 -20.56 -23.29
C PRO A 105 -19.16 -21.09 -22.09
N ALA A 106 -18.49 -21.74 -21.14
CA ALA A 106 -19.12 -22.22 -19.91
C ALA A 106 -19.69 -21.08 -19.04
N ARG A 107 -18.98 -19.95 -18.95
CA ARG A 107 -19.41 -18.79 -18.15
C ARG A 107 -20.56 -18.05 -18.84
N LEU A 108 -20.47 -17.92 -20.17
CA LEU A 108 -21.54 -17.35 -20.98
C LEU A 108 -22.81 -18.22 -20.93
N ALA A 109 -22.67 -19.54 -20.93
CA ALA A 109 -23.79 -20.46 -20.79
C ALA A 109 -24.47 -20.29 -19.43
N LEU A 110 -23.70 -20.23 -18.33
CA LEU A 110 -24.27 -20.00 -17.00
C LEU A 110 -24.98 -18.64 -16.90
N LEU A 111 -24.36 -17.57 -17.42
CA LEU A 111 -24.97 -16.25 -17.49
C LEU A 111 -26.28 -16.28 -18.31
N GLY A 112 -26.26 -16.98 -19.45
CA GLY A 112 -27.41 -17.17 -20.31
C GLY A 112 -28.56 -17.87 -19.59
N VAL A 113 -28.28 -18.97 -18.90
CA VAL A 113 -29.27 -19.75 -18.13
C VAL A 113 -29.87 -18.89 -17.00
N CYS A 114 -29.05 -18.19 -16.23
CA CYS A 114 -29.55 -17.28 -15.18
C CYS A 114 -30.38 -16.14 -15.79
N SER A 115 -29.91 -15.54 -16.89
CA SER A 115 -30.61 -14.43 -17.53
C SER A 115 -31.96 -14.85 -18.10
N SER A 116 -32.02 -16.03 -18.75
CA SER A 116 -33.26 -16.62 -19.22
C SER A 116 -34.20 -16.98 -18.06
N GLY A 117 -33.67 -17.41 -16.92
CA GLY A 117 -34.45 -17.69 -15.72
C GLY A 117 -35.12 -16.42 -15.17
N VAL A 118 -34.36 -15.33 -15.04
CA VAL A 118 -34.90 -14.04 -14.58
C VAL A 118 -35.93 -13.48 -15.56
N LEU A 119 -35.63 -13.49 -16.86
CA LEU A 119 -36.57 -13.04 -17.90
C LEU A 119 -37.84 -13.90 -17.94
N GLY A 120 -37.70 -15.23 -17.86
CA GLY A 120 -38.80 -16.18 -17.84
C GLY A 120 -39.71 -16.01 -16.63
N LEU A 121 -39.13 -15.87 -15.43
CA LEU A 121 -39.89 -15.58 -14.21
C LEU A 121 -40.61 -14.22 -14.31
N SER A 122 -39.96 -13.20 -14.87
CA SER A 122 -40.58 -11.88 -15.06
C SER A 122 -41.72 -11.91 -16.08
N ALA A 123 -41.58 -12.69 -17.15
CA ALA A 123 -42.63 -12.88 -18.15
C ALA A 123 -43.81 -13.67 -17.57
N TYR A 124 -43.53 -14.70 -16.77
CA TYR A 124 -44.56 -15.46 -16.06
C TYR A 124 -45.30 -14.60 -15.02
N GLU A 125 -44.58 -13.77 -14.28
CA GLU A 125 -45.15 -12.76 -13.39
C GLU A 125 -46.10 -11.81 -14.16
N ALA A 126 -45.68 -11.30 -15.31
CA ALA A 126 -46.53 -10.46 -16.16
C ALA A 126 -47.80 -11.19 -16.64
N GLN A 127 -47.68 -12.47 -17.01
CA GLN A 127 -48.84 -13.27 -17.43
C GLN A 127 -49.86 -13.48 -16.30
N LEU A 128 -49.42 -13.61 -15.05
CA LEU A 128 -50.33 -13.72 -13.90
C LEU A 128 -51.05 -12.40 -13.58
N LEU A 129 -50.46 -11.27 -13.97
CA LEU A 129 -51.03 -9.93 -13.79
C LEU A 129 -52.01 -9.53 -14.92
N LEU A 130 -51.98 -10.20 -16.06
CA LEU A 130 -52.92 -9.97 -17.16
C LEU A 130 -54.32 -10.52 -16.81
N ASP A 131 -55.36 -9.85 -17.29
CA ASP A 131 -56.72 -10.40 -17.18
C ASP A 131 -56.88 -11.63 -18.11
N THR A 132 -57.19 -12.78 -17.51
CA THR A 132 -57.45 -14.04 -18.20
C THR A 132 -58.62 -13.99 -19.19
N THR A 133 -59.50 -13.00 -19.08
CA THR A 133 -60.64 -12.87 -20.00
C THR A 133 -60.25 -12.31 -21.36
N GLN A 134 -59.10 -11.64 -21.46
CA GLN A 134 -58.65 -11.04 -22.71
C GLN A 134 -57.92 -12.06 -23.61
N PRO A 135 -58.17 -12.04 -24.92
CA PRO A 135 -57.41 -12.86 -25.85
C PRO A 135 -55.95 -12.41 -25.90
N LEU A 136 -55.06 -13.33 -26.26
CA LEU A 136 -53.63 -13.06 -26.44
C LEU A 136 -53.41 -12.17 -27.68
N THR A 137 -53.58 -10.86 -27.52
CA THR A 137 -53.31 -9.86 -28.56
C THR A 137 -51.81 -9.54 -28.70
N ALA A 138 -51.43 -8.87 -29.78
CA ALA A 138 -50.05 -8.38 -29.94
C ALA A 138 -49.65 -7.41 -28.81
N ASP A 139 -50.59 -6.63 -28.30
CA ASP A 139 -50.37 -5.66 -27.22
C ASP A 139 -50.07 -6.33 -25.88
N THR A 140 -50.76 -7.44 -25.56
CA THR A 140 -50.45 -8.21 -24.33
C THR A 140 -49.07 -8.86 -24.42
N ALA A 141 -48.68 -9.39 -25.59
CA ALA A 141 -47.34 -9.91 -25.81
C ALA A 141 -46.26 -8.83 -25.69
N LEU A 142 -46.50 -7.63 -26.24
CA LEU A 142 -45.61 -6.48 -26.12
C LEU A 142 -45.46 -6.02 -24.67
N PHE A 143 -46.56 -5.98 -23.91
CA PHE A 143 -46.56 -5.68 -22.48
C PHE A 143 -45.71 -6.69 -21.69
N VAL A 144 -45.93 -7.99 -21.88
CA VAL A 144 -45.15 -9.05 -21.20
C VAL A 144 -43.66 -8.91 -21.48
N TYR A 145 -43.29 -8.69 -22.74
CA TYR A 145 -41.89 -8.48 -23.13
C TYR A 145 -41.28 -7.23 -22.47
N LYS A 146 -42.01 -6.10 -22.49
CA LYS A 146 -41.52 -4.85 -21.89
C LYS A 146 -41.44 -4.94 -20.36
N TYR A 147 -42.42 -5.58 -19.71
CA TYR A 147 -42.40 -5.83 -18.28
C TYR A 147 -41.20 -6.71 -17.90
N ALA A 148 -40.98 -7.80 -18.63
CA ALA A 148 -39.88 -8.72 -18.37
C ALA A 148 -38.51 -8.05 -18.51
N THR A 149 -38.30 -7.26 -19.55
CA THR A 149 -37.02 -6.57 -19.78
C THR A 149 -36.75 -5.45 -18.77
N GLN A 150 -37.78 -4.67 -18.37
CA GLN A 150 -37.63 -3.63 -17.35
C GLN A 150 -37.36 -4.24 -15.96
N ASN A 151 -38.08 -5.32 -15.61
CA ASN A 151 -37.89 -5.99 -14.34
C ASN A 151 -36.62 -6.85 -14.28
N PHE A 152 -36.07 -7.30 -15.41
CA PHE A 152 -34.75 -7.94 -15.45
C PHE A 152 -33.66 -7.04 -14.87
N LEU A 153 -33.61 -5.77 -15.30
CA LEU A 153 -32.64 -4.80 -14.81
C LEU A 153 -32.92 -4.40 -13.36
N ALA A 154 -34.19 -4.19 -13.00
CA ALA A 154 -34.58 -3.85 -11.63
C ALA A 154 -34.24 -4.98 -10.64
N SER A 155 -34.40 -6.24 -11.05
CA SER A 155 -34.04 -7.41 -10.22
C SER A 155 -32.57 -7.42 -9.81
N CYS A 156 -31.68 -6.88 -10.64
CA CYS A 156 -30.24 -6.83 -10.34
C CYS A 156 -29.91 -5.87 -9.18
N ILE A 157 -30.83 -4.96 -8.85
CA ILE A 157 -30.73 -4.00 -7.74
C ILE A 157 -31.79 -4.25 -6.66
N TRP A 158 -32.43 -5.43 -6.66
CA TRP A 158 -33.54 -5.79 -5.76
C TRP A 158 -34.74 -4.83 -5.83
N ASP A 159 -34.99 -4.24 -6.99
CA ASP A 159 -36.12 -3.36 -7.24
C ASP A 159 -37.14 -4.03 -8.19
N THR A 160 -38.37 -3.51 -8.23
CA THR A 160 -39.43 -3.95 -9.17
C THR A 160 -40.20 -2.74 -9.69
N ARG A 161 -40.46 -2.75 -11.00
CA ARG A 161 -41.26 -1.72 -11.67
C ARG A 161 -42.73 -2.11 -11.64
N SER A 162 -43.60 -1.15 -11.30
CA SER A 162 -45.04 -1.38 -11.29
C SER A 162 -45.56 -1.69 -12.70
N ALA A 163 -46.46 -2.66 -12.79
CA ALA A 163 -47.10 -3.08 -14.04
C ALA A 163 -47.86 -1.92 -14.70
N GLU A 164 -48.53 -1.08 -13.91
CA GLU A 164 -49.26 0.09 -14.38
C GLU A 164 -48.36 1.07 -15.13
N LEU A 165 -47.18 1.36 -14.60
CA LEU A 165 -46.23 2.29 -15.22
C LEU A 165 -45.70 1.72 -16.54
N VAL A 166 -45.47 0.40 -16.59
CA VAL A 166 -45.06 -0.27 -17.84
C VAL A 166 -46.19 -0.22 -18.88
N ALA A 167 -47.45 -0.47 -18.49
CA ALA A 167 -48.61 -0.38 -19.38
C ALA A 167 -48.83 1.04 -19.91
N GLN A 168 -48.79 2.05 -19.03
CA GLN A 168 -48.87 3.47 -19.40
C GLN A 168 -47.75 3.87 -20.37
N SER A 169 -46.53 3.34 -20.18
CA SER A 169 -45.41 3.60 -21.08
C SER A 169 -45.59 3.03 -22.50
N LEU A 170 -46.59 2.16 -22.70
CA LEU A 170 -47.00 1.61 -24.00
C LEU A 170 -48.28 2.28 -24.53
N ALA A 171 -48.79 3.32 -23.85
CA ALA A 171 -50.09 3.93 -24.13
C ALA A 171 -51.26 2.93 -24.07
N LEU A 172 -51.12 1.86 -23.27
CA LEU A 172 -52.20 0.91 -22.98
C LEU A 172 -52.91 1.34 -21.70
N ASP A 173 -54.24 1.19 -21.65
CA ASP A 173 -55.03 1.45 -20.45
C ASP A 173 -54.77 0.34 -19.41
N PRO A 174 -54.15 0.66 -18.25
CA PRO A 174 -53.84 -0.35 -17.24
C PRO A 174 -55.08 -1.03 -16.67
N THR A 175 -56.20 -0.31 -16.59
CA THR A 175 -57.45 -0.82 -15.99
C THR A 175 -58.12 -1.87 -16.87
N GLN A 176 -57.88 -1.82 -18.18
CA GLN A 176 -58.37 -2.82 -19.11
C GLN A 176 -57.40 -3.99 -19.21
N LEU A 177 -56.09 -3.73 -19.19
CA LEU A 177 -55.07 -4.75 -19.43
C LEU A 177 -54.76 -5.63 -18.20
N LEU A 178 -54.69 -5.01 -17.03
CA LEU A 178 -54.27 -5.65 -15.79
C LEU A 178 -55.48 -6.15 -15.01
N ARG A 179 -55.33 -7.32 -14.39
CA ARG A 179 -56.32 -7.86 -13.48
C ARG A 179 -56.37 -7.04 -12.20
N GLU A 180 -57.56 -6.57 -11.83
CA GLU A 180 -57.77 -5.92 -10.53
C GLU A 180 -57.79 -6.99 -9.43
N LEU A 181 -56.79 -6.96 -8.54
CA LEU A 181 -56.65 -7.92 -7.44
C LEU A 181 -57.24 -7.31 -6.16
N ASN A 182 -58.30 -7.91 -5.61
CA ASN A 182 -58.94 -7.46 -4.38
C ASN A 182 -58.75 -8.48 -3.26
N PRO A 183 -57.60 -8.49 -2.55
CA PRO A 183 -57.27 -9.52 -1.57
C PRO A 183 -58.19 -9.51 -0.33
N THR A 184 -58.89 -8.41 -0.07
CA THR A 184 -59.82 -8.28 1.06
C THR A 184 -61.16 -8.94 0.81
N THR A 185 -61.57 -9.09 -0.46
CA THR A 185 -62.89 -9.60 -0.83
C THR A 185 -62.84 -11.03 -1.37
N SER A 186 -61.70 -11.46 -1.93
CA SER A 186 -61.53 -12.76 -2.58
C SER A 186 -60.29 -13.50 -2.06
N SER A 187 -60.50 -14.70 -1.51
CA SER A 187 -59.40 -15.59 -1.10
C SER A 187 -58.57 -16.11 -2.28
N ALA A 188 -59.17 -16.23 -3.47
CA ALA A 188 -58.47 -16.62 -4.68
C ALA A 188 -57.48 -15.53 -5.14
N ASP A 189 -57.87 -14.25 -5.02
CA ASP A 189 -57.00 -13.12 -5.37
C ASP A 189 -55.85 -12.99 -4.37
N ALA A 190 -56.13 -13.22 -3.07
CA ALA A 190 -55.08 -13.26 -2.05
C ALA A 190 -54.06 -14.39 -2.31
N ALA A 191 -54.53 -15.58 -2.72
CA ALA A 191 -53.64 -16.69 -3.09
C ALA A 191 -52.81 -16.38 -4.34
N LEU A 192 -53.40 -15.72 -5.34
CA LEU A 192 -52.70 -15.28 -6.53
C LEU A 192 -51.65 -14.20 -6.20
N GLN A 193 -51.97 -13.24 -5.35
CA GLN A 193 -51.02 -12.21 -4.91
C GLN A 193 -49.83 -12.82 -4.16
N LEU A 194 -50.06 -13.81 -3.29
CA LEU A 194 -48.99 -14.57 -2.65
C LEU A 194 -48.13 -15.32 -3.67
N CYS A 195 -48.75 -15.91 -4.70
CA CYS A 195 -48.03 -16.56 -5.80
C CYS A 195 -47.12 -15.57 -6.56
N VAL A 196 -47.66 -14.40 -6.93
CA VAL A 196 -46.89 -13.31 -7.57
C VAL A 196 -45.72 -12.88 -6.68
N MET A 197 -45.93 -12.73 -5.37
CA MET A 197 -44.87 -12.35 -4.44
C MET A 197 -43.78 -13.44 -4.31
N ASN A 198 -44.15 -14.72 -4.35
CA ASN A 198 -43.19 -15.82 -4.37
C ASN A 198 -42.35 -15.82 -5.65
N ILE A 199 -42.96 -15.55 -6.81
CA ILE A 199 -42.27 -15.46 -8.10
C ILE A 199 -41.31 -14.25 -8.10
N PHE A 200 -41.76 -13.09 -7.61
CA PHE A 200 -40.92 -11.92 -7.41
C PHE A 200 -39.68 -12.23 -6.54
N THR A 201 -39.89 -12.94 -5.44
CA THR A 201 -38.82 -13.33 -4.52
C THR A 201 -37.84 -14.27 -5.22
N ALA A 202 -38.34 -15.30 -5.92
CA ALA A 202 -37.52 -16.23 -6.68
C ALA A 202 -36.71 -15.51 -7.77
N ARG A 203 -37.34 -14.61 -8.53
CA ARG A 203 -36.70 -13.76 -9.54
C ARG A 203 -35.56 -12.95 -8.95
N SER A 204 -35.80 -12.29 -7.81
CA SER A 204 -34.80 -11.45 -7.13
C SER A 204 -33.64 -12.27 -6.58
N MET A 205 -33.89 -13.48 -6.07
CA MET A 205 -32.84 -14.41 -5.63
C MET A 205 -31.96 -14.86 -6.80
N VAL A 206 -32.55 -15.26 -7.92
CA VAL A 206 -31.81 -15.69 -9.12
C VAL A 206 -30.99 -14.53 -9.70
N ALA A 207 -31.55 -13.33 -9.78
CA ALA A 207 -30.85 -12.15 -10.27
C ALA A 207 -29.71 -11.74 -9.34
N GLY A 208 -29.92 -11.73 -8.02
CA GLY A 208 -28.87 -11.45 -7.03
C GLY A 208 -27.72 -12.44 -7.12
N PHE A 209 -28.02 -13.75 -7.20
CA PHE A 209 -27.01 -14.78 -7.38
C PHE A 209 -26.23 -14.60 -8.70
N MET A 210 -26.93 -14.28 -9.79
CA MET A 210 -26.30 -13.97 -11.08
C MET A 210 -25.32 -12.79 -10.95
N VAL A 211 -25.72 -11.67 -10.34
CA VAL A 211 -24.84 -10.50 -10.18
C VAL A 211 -23.60 -10.84 -9.35
N VAL A 212 -23.78 -11.52 -8.21
CA VAL A 212 -22.68 -11.88 -7.31
C VAL A 212 -21.70 -12.84 -7.99
N THR A 213 -22.20 -13.88 -8.68
CA THR A 213 -21.34 -14.85 -9.38
C THR A 213 -20.56 -14.20 -10.52
N GLN A 214 -21.17 -13.30 -11.28
CA GLN A 214 -20.46 -12.55 -12.32
C GLN A 214 -19.40 -11.62 -11.74
N LEU A 215 -19.70 -10.92 -10.64
CA LEU A 215 -18.73 -10.04 -9.98
C LEU A 215 -17.51 -10.83 -9.48
N LEU A 216 -17.72 -11.96 -8.78
CA LEU A 216 -16.63 -12.82 -8.32
C LEU A 216 -15.80 -13.37 -9.48
N THR A 217 -16.46 -13.72 -10.59
CA THR A 217 -15.79 -14.19 -11.81
C THR A 217 -14.92 -13.11 -12.43
N ILE A 218 -15.43 -11.87 -12.52
CA ILE A 218 -14.67 -10.72 -13.02
C ILE A 218 -13.47 -10.43 -12.13
N VAL A 219 -13.64 -10.41 -10.80
CA VAL A 219 -12.56 -10.15 -9.84
C VAL A 219 -11.47 -11.22 -9.95
N ARG A 220 -11.85 -12.50 -9.98
CA ARG A 220 -10.89 -13.61 -10.15
C ARG A 220 -10.14 -13.52 -11.48
N ALA A 221 -10.87 -13.35 -12.59
CA ALA A 221 -10.27 -13.23 -13.92
C ALA A 221 -9.34 -12.01 -14.05
N SER A 222 -9.69 -10.90 -13.40
CA SER A 222 -8.87 -9.68 -13.37
C SER A 222 -7.62 -9.87 -12.52
N GLY A 223 -7.73 -10.52 -11.35
CA GLY A 223 -6.58 -10.83 -10.49
C GLY A 223 -5.57 -11.75 -11.19
N THR A 224 -6.05 -12.84 -11.81
CA THR A 224 -5.18 -13.76 -12.58
C THR A 224 -4.54 -13.05 -13.78
N ALA A 225 -5.28 -12.20 -14.49
CA ALA A 225 -4.74 -11.44 -15.61
C ALA A 225 -3.70 -10.39 -15.16
N ALA A 226 -3.91 -9.74 -14.02
CA ALA A 226 -2.96 -8.77 -13.47
C ALA A 226 -1.66 -9.44 -13.01
N LEU A 227 -1.75 -10.56 -12.30
CA LEU A 227 -0.58 -11.35 -11.91
C LEU A 227 0.17 -11.90 -13.13
N GLY A 228 -0.54 -12.42 -14.12
CA GLY A 228 0.06 -12.89 -15.37
C GLY A 228 0.75 -11.76 -16.16
N TYR A 229 0.14 -10.56 -16.19
CA TYR A 229 0.76 -9.38 -16.78
C TYR A 229 2.05 -8.99 -16.04
N LEU A 230 2.01 -8.93 -14.71
CA LEU A 230 3.16 -8.60 -13.86
C LEU A 230 4.31 -9.60 -14.07
N GLU A 231 3.99 -10.90 -14.08
CA GLU A 231 4.95 -11.98 -14.35
C GLU A 231 5.57 -11.85 -15.75
N ASN A 232 4.77 -11.54 -16.77
CA ASN A 232 5.28 -11.31 -18.12
C ASN A 232 6.15 -10.05 -18.21
N VAL A 233 5.86 -9.00 -17.44
CA VAL A 233 6.72 -7.81 -17.33
C VAL A 233 8.06 -8.20 -16.69
N TYR A 234 8.05 -8.95 -15.57
CA TYR A 234 9.28 -9.39 -14.91
C TYR A 234 10.13 -10.29 -15.80
N ASN A 235 9.50 -11.16 -16.58
CA ASN A 235 10.19 -12.03 -17.55
C ASN A 235 10.57 -11.31 -18.86
N GLY A 236 10.31 -10.01 -19.00
CA GLY A 236 10.62 -9.25 -20.22
C GLY A 236 9.81 -9.66 -21.46
N ARG A 237 8.68 -10.35 -21.28
CA ARG A 237 7.79 -10.81 -22.36
C ARG A 237 6.74 -9.78 -22.77
N GLU A 238 6.41 -8.82 -21.90
CA GLU A 238 5.48 -7.73 -22.24
C GLU A 238 6.18 -6.63 -23.06
N PRO A 239 5.61 -6.22 -24.21
CA PRO A 239 6.17 -5.12 -24.97
C PRO A 239 6.07 -3.79 -24.20
N PRO A 240 6.95 -2.82 -24.48
CA PRO A 240 6.86 -1.49 -23.92
C PRO A 240 5.47 -0.85 -24.12
N LEU A 241 5.15 0.11 -23.27
CA LEU A 241 3.93 0.92 -23.44
C LEU A 241 4.07 1.82 -24.67
N GLN A 242 2.96 2.09 -25.34
CA GLN A 242 2.94 2.92 -26.55
C GLN A 242 3.29 4.38 -26.19
N GLY A 243 4.04 5.05 -27.07
CA GLY A 243 4.49 6.43 -26.90
C GLY A 243 5.81 6.59 -26.16
N ILE A 244 6.49 5.49 -25.83
CA ILE A 244 7.85 5.52 -25.29
C ILE A 244 8.76 4.90 -26.36
N GLU A 245 9.43 5.76 -27.12
CA GLU A 245 10.35 5.35 -28.20
C GLU A 245 11.65 4.78 -27.63
N GLU A 246 12.12 5.33 -26.49
CA GLU A 246 13.36 4.91 -25.84
C GLU A 246 13.16 4.79 -24.32
N ARG A 247 13.77 3.76 -23.72
CA ARG A 247 13.89 3.65 -22.26
C ARG A 247 15.35 3.51 -21.89
N ILE A 248 15.83 4.45 -21.09
CA ILE A 248 17.13 4.33 -20.43
C ILE A 248 16.91 3.46 -19.18
N ILE A 249 17.22 2.17 -19.30
CA ILE A 249 17.20 1.24 -18.16
C ILE A 249 18.53 1.38 -17.44
N ARG A 250 18.53 1.98 -16.25
CA ARG A 250 19.70 1.99 -15.37
C ARG A 250 19.72 0.68 -14.58
N LEU A 251 20.58 -0.25 -14.97
CA LEU A 251 20.83 -1.48 -14.23
C LEU A 251 21.75 -1.17 -13.04
N ALA A 252 21.16 -0.80 -11.91
CA ALA A 252 21.87 -0.63 -10.64
C ALA A 252 21.82 -1.96 -9.86
N GLY A 253 22.64 -2.93 -10.28
CA GLY A 253 22.94 -4.12 -9.47
C GLY A 253 24.08 -3.84 -8.47
N LYS A 254 24.20 -4.67 -7.42
CA LYS A 254 25.36 -4.65 -6.49
C LYS A 254 26.71 -4.88 -7.20
N GLY A 255 26.69 -5.52 -8.36
CA GLY A 255 27.70 -5.42 -9.40
C GLY A 255 26.96 -5.04 -10.69
N SER A 256 27.36 -3.96 -11.33
CA SER A 256 26.79 -3.58 -12.62
C SER A 256 27.81 -3.93 -13.68
N ASP A 257 27.52 -4.96 -14.48
CA ASP A 257 28.26 -5.26 -15.71
C ASP A 257 28.27 -4.05 -16.65
N VAL A 258 27.32 -3.12 -16.50
CA VAL A 258 27.32 -1.85 -17.23
C VAL A 258 28.46 -0.96 -16.78
N THR A 259 28.87 -0.99 -15.51
CA THR A 259 30.08 -0.29 -15.04
C THR A 259 31.32 -0.93 -15.66
N GLU A 260 31.40 -2.26 -15.69
CA GLU A 260 32.55 -2.98 -16.27
C GLU A 260 32.65 -2.78 -17.79
N VAL A 261 31.53 -2.82 -18.51
CA VAL A 261 31.47 -2.58 -19.97
C VAL A 261 31.67 -1.09 -20.30
N SER A 262 31.17 -0.18 -19.47
CA SER A 262 31.44 1.27 -19.63
C SER A 262 32.89 1.61 -19.30
N MET A 263 33.50 0.91 -18.34
CA MET A 263 34.93 1.00 -18.03
C MET A 263 35.79 0.39 -19.15
N ALA A 264 35.40 -0.76 -19.71
CA ALA A 264 36.08 -1.39 -20.83
C ALA A 264 36.03 -0.53 -22.09
N ARG A 265 34.91 0.17 -22.32
CA ARG A 265 34.72 1.06 -23.48
C ARG A 265 35.39 2.43 -23.31
N SER A 266 35.63 2.88 -22.07
CA SER A 266 36.27 4.18 -21.77
C SER A 266 37.79 4.14 -21.81
N GLY A 267 38.38 3.01 -22.20
CA GLY A 267 39.83 2.86 -22.30
C GLY A 267 40.48 2.70 -20.92
N SER A 268 41.21 1.60 -20.77
CA SER A 268 41.97 1.23 -19.59
C SER A 268 43.10 2.24 -19.29
N GLY A 269 42.75 3.38 -18.70
CA GLY A 269 43.67 4.33 -18.12
C GLY A 269 43.80 4.11 -16.61
N SER A 270 44.57 3.09 -16.21
CA SER A 270 45.18 2.94 -14.88
C SER A 270 44.24 2.98 -13.65
N ILE A 271 43.75 1.82 -13.21
CA ILE A 271 43.58 1.56 -11.77
C ILE A 271 44.09 0.16 -11.42
N ILE A 272 44.94 0.14 -10.41
CA ILE A 272 45.64 -0.98 -9.80
C ILE A 272 44.63 -1.90 -9.10
N GLU A 273 44.53 -3.15 -9.54
CA GLU A 273 43.96 -4.21 -8.71
C GLU A 273 44.94 -4.52 -7.56
N ASP A 274 44.61 -4.14 -6.33
CA ASP A 274 45.28 -4.66 -5.13
C ASP A 274 44.82 -6.11 -4.91
N LYS A 275 45.45 -7.04 -5.64
CA LYS A 275 45.40 -8.47 -5.33
C LYS A 275 46.16 -8.71 -4.03
N ARG A 276 45.47 -8.60 -2.89
CA ARG A 276 45.95 -9.26 -1.68
C ARG A 276 45.57 -10.73 -1.70
N HIS A 277 46.61 -11.52 -1.94
CA HIS A 277 46.81 -12.86 -1.40
C HIS A 277 46.07 -13.06 -0.07
N ASN A 278 45.22 -14.08 -0.01
CA ASN A 278 45.22 -14.96 1.14
C ASN A 278 45.01 -16.39 0.65
N THR A 279 46.14 -17.08 0.49
CA THR A 279 46.25 -18.50 0.16
C THR A 279 46.15 -19.29 1.47
N ASP A 280 45.34 -20.34 1.42
CA ASP A 280 45.47 -21.62 2.14
C ASP A 280 45.61 -21.63 3.67
N GLU A 281 44.54 -22.04 4.36
CA GLU A 281 44.64 -23.15 5.31
C GLU A 281 43.27 -23.81 5.58
N ASN A 282 43.27 -25.13 5.66
CA ASN A 282 42.18 -26.04 6.08
C ASN A 282 41.18 -26.55 5.04
N ALA A 283 41.73 -27.28 4.06
CA ALA A 283 41.11 -28.54 3.63
C ALA A 283 41.91 -29.72 4.21
N LYS A 284 41.18 -30.68 4.84
CA LYS A 284 41.51 -32.08 5.20
C LYS A 284 41.51 -32.39 6.70
N ILE A 285 40.35 -32.81 7.20
CA ILE A 285 40.27 -34.10 7.90
C ILE A 285 39.19 -34.95 7.20
N LEU A 286 39.58 -36.18 6.98
CA LEU A 286 39.12 -37.11 5.96
C LEU A 286 38.08 -38.08 6.56
N HIS A 287 37.09 -38.41 5.72
CA HIS A 287 36.54 -39.76 5.52
C HIS A 287 35.79 -40.51 6.65
N ASN A 288 34.50 -40.75 6.33
CA ASN A 288 33.95 -42.09 6.03
C ASN A 288 33.30 -42.87 7.20
N LYS A 289 31.96 -42.93 7.19
CA LYS A 289 31.28 -44.23 7.29
C LYS A 289 29.91 -44.22 6.62
N LYS A 290 29.66 -45.34 5.98
CA LYS A 290 28.64 -45.67 4.98
C LYS A 290 27.54 -46.51 5.66
N GLY A 291 26.29 -46.26 5.28
CA GLY A 291 25.31 -47.34 5.02
C GLY A 291 24.11 -47.48 5.96
N SER A 292 22.95 -47.70 5.32
CA SER A 292 21.85 -48.60 5.75
C SER A 292 20.99 -48.09 6.92
N SER A 293 19.67 -48.25 7.05
CA SER A 293 18.55 -48.80 6.27
C SER A 293 17.30 -48.66 7.16
N SER A 294 16.12 -48.53 6.55
CA SER A 294 14.82 -49.12 6.95
C SER A 294 14.19 -48.95 8.35
N ALA A 295 12.87 -48.66 8.31
CA ALA A 295 11.77 -49.10 9.19
C ALA A 295 11.71 -48.49 10.61
N GLU A 296 10.64 -47.78 11.01
CA GLU A 296 9.28 -48.19 11.38
C GLU A 296 9.11 -48.25 12.92
N SER A 297 7.91 -47.90 13.38
CA SER A 297 7.29 -48.11 14.70
C SER A 297 7.38 -47.01 15.78
N THR A 298 6.22 -46.36 15.98
CA THR A 298 5.36 -46.38 17.19
C THR A 298 6.05 -46.41 18.56
N SER A 299 5.76 -45.43 19.43
CA SER A 299 4.92 -45.63 20.64
C SER A 299 4.94 -44.45 21.61
N ASP A 300 3.78 -44.32 22.24
CA ASP A 300 3.35 -43.48 23.35
C ASP A 300 4.28 -43.49 24.57
N ASN A 301 4.33 -42.40 25.35
CA ASN A 301 3.59 -42.31 26.63
C ASN A 301 3.84 -41.01 27.42
N SER A 302 2.76 -40.54 28.05
CA SER A 302 2.60 -39.94 29.40
C SER A 302 3.66 -38.95 29.93
N THR A 303 3.34 -37.87 30.65
CA THR A 303 2.48 -37.83 31.84
C THR A 303 2.29 -36.38 32.32
N GLU A 304 1.10 -36.11 32.85
CA GLU A 304 0.66 -35.14 33.86
C GLU A 304 1.69 -34.22 34.56
N ALA A 305 1.31 -32.94 34.75
CA ALA A 305 1.31 -32.32 36.08
C ALA A 305 0.38 -31.09 36.14
N LYS A 306 -0.24 -30.95 37.31
CA LYS A 306 -1.45 -30.19 37.67
C LYS A 306 -1.06 -29.13 38.70
N SER A 307 -1.50 -27.88 38.56
CA SER A 307 -1.49 -26.83 39.62
C SER A 307 -2.27 -25.63 39.08
N LYS A 308 -3.49 -25.23 39.48
CA LYS A 308 -4.29 -25.13 40.71
C LYS A 308 -3.97 -23.93 41.63
N CYS A 309 -5.02 -23.11 41.79
CA CYS A 309 -5.28 -22.06 42.80
C CYS A 309 -4.52 -20.72 42.63
N GLY A 310 -5.12 -19.56 42.90
CA GLY A 310 -6.43 -19.31 43.47
C GLY A 310 -6.74 -17.81 43.55
N GLU A 311 -8.03 -17.54 43.50
CA GLU A 311 -8.77 -16.31 43.71
C GLU A 311 -8.78 -15.94 45.21
N LYS A 312 -8.73 -14.63 45.55
CA LYS A 312 -9.30 -14.09 46.79
C LYS A 312 -9.38 -12.55 46.78
N ASP A 313 -10.62 -12.10 46.94
CA ASP A 313 -11.07 -10.76 47.35
C ASP A 313 -10.79 -10.45 48.84
N GLY A 314 -10.88 -9.16 49.19
CA GLY A 314 -11.08 -8.62 50.54
C GLY A 314 -10.40 -7.25 50.72
N ASP A 315 -11.07 -6.12 50.58
CA ASP A 315 -12.02 -5.42 51.49
C ASP A 315 -11.39 -4.64 52.67
N LYS A 316 -11.74 -3.33 52.69
CA LYS A 316 -11.82 -2.34 53.78
C LYS A 316 -10.64 -2.01 54.71
N GLY A 317 -10.42 -0.68 54.86
CA GLY A 317 -10.45 -0.06 56.20
C GLY A 317 -9.52 1.12 56.52
N SER A 318 -10.03 2.34 56.32
CA SER A 318 -10.13 3.46 57.29
C SER A 318 -8.91 4.15 57.97
N LYS A 319 -9.07 5.49 58.09
CA LYS A 319 -8.59 6.48 59.09
C LYS A 319 -7.24 7.22 58.94
N VAL A 320 -7.40 8.48 58.49
CA VAL A 320 -7.03 9.77 59.14
C VAL A 320 -5.93 9.75 60.22
N ASN A 321 -4.85 10.54 59.98
CA ASN A 321 -4.37 11.53 60.96
C ASN A 321 -3.45 12.61 60.34
N THR A 322 -3.64 13.81 60.87
CA THR A 322 -3.03 15.11 60.57
C THR A 322 -1.65 15.27 61.22
N LYS A 323 -0.66 15.85 60.53
CA LYS A 323 0.08 17.08 60.94
C LYS A 323 1.38 17.29 60.15
N ASP A 324 1.51 18.55 59.74
CA ASP A 324 2.68 19.38 59.47
C ASP A 324 4.06 18.76 59.72
N ASP A 325 4.92 18.78 58.69
CA ASP A 325 6.26 19.36 58.82
C ASP A 325 6.96 19.55 57.46
N LYS A 326 7.35 20.81 57.23
CA LYS A 326 8.53 21.32 56.51
C LYS A 326 8.83 20.81 55.09
N GLU A 327 8.62 21.73 54.15
CA GLU A 327 9.25 21.78 52.83
C GLU A 327 10.77 21.55 52.88
N THR A 328 11.19 20.42 52.31
CA THR A 328 12.44 20.34 51.55
C THR A 328 12.10 19.84 50.16
N VAL A 329 11.77 20.77 49.27
CA VAL A 329 11.59 20.51 47.83
C VAL A 329 12.97 20.24 47.21
N THR A 330 13.48 19.02 47.39
CA THR A 330 14.45 18.43 46.48
C THR A 330 13.68 18.05 45.21
N LYS A 331 13.63 18.97 44.25
CA LYS A 331 13.17 18.67 42.88
C LYS A 331 14.09 17.59 42.30
N ASN A 332 13.68 16.33 42.44
CA ASN A 332 14.16 15.24 41.60
C ASN A 332 13.81 15.62 40.16
N LYS A 333 14.75 16.26 39.46
CA LYS A 333 14.64 16.43 38.01
C LYS A 333 14.59 15.02 37.43
N GLU A 334 13.43 14.63 36.90
CA GLU A 334 13.35 13.43 36.08
C GLU A 334 14.45 13.49 35.02
N PRO A 335 15.24 12.42 34.83
CA PRO A 335 16.32 12.41 33.88
C PRO A 335 15.80 12.82 32.50
N GLU A 336 16.45 13.81 31.90
CA GLU A 336 16.07 14.33 30.59
C GLU A 336 16.07 13.17 29.58
N LYS A 337 14.90 12.83 29.05
CA LYS A 337 14.77 11.69 28.11
C LYS A 337 15.56 11.99 26.83
N LEU A 338 16.66 11.26 26.65
CA LEU A 338 17.52 11.32 25.46
C LEU A 338 16.75 10.94 24.18
N PRO A 339 17.11 11.53 23.02
CA PRO A 339 16.56 11.14 21.74
C PRO A 339 16.89 9.66 21.44
N ARG A 340 15.97 8.96 20.78
CA ARG A 340 16.10 7.54 20.46
C ARG A 340 16.21 7.32 18.96
N LEU A 341 17.14 6.45 18.57
CA LEU A 341 17.24 5.96 17.19
C LEU A 341 16.51 4.62 17.08
N LEU A 342 15.52 4.54 16.20
CA LEU A 342 14.84 3.30 15.85
C LEU A 342 15.41 2.79 14.53
N TYR A 343 16.09 1.65 14.60
CA TYR A 343 16.67 0.99 13.44
C TYR A 343 16.60 -0.52 13.59
N TYR A 344 16.09 -1.19 12.57
CA TYR A 344 16.11 -2.65 12.42
C TYR A 344 16.70 -3.03 11.06
N PRO A 345 17.20 -4.28 10.90
CA PRO A 345 17.88 -4.70 9.66
C PRO A 345 17.04 -4.56 8.39
N THR A 346 15.71 -4.61 8.50
CA THR A 346 14.79 -4.43 7.37
C THR A 346 13.89 -3.22 7.59
N THR A 347 13.54 -2.55 6.48
CA THR A 347 12.60 -1.42 6.48
C THR A 347 11.27 -1.81 7.10
N VAL A 348 10.74 -3.00 6.76
CA VAL A 348 9.48 -3.51 7.31
C VAL A 348 9.56 -3.71 8.83
N ALA A 349 10.66 -4.28 9.33
CA ALA A 349 10.85 -4.45 10.77
C ALA A 349 10.92 -3.11 11.51
N THR A 350 11.58 -2.12 10.90
CA THR A 350 11.66 -0.76 11.47
C THR A 350 10.27 -0.12 11.54
N ILE A 351 9.48 -0.20 10.48
CA ILE A 351 8.11 0.33 10.43
C ILE A 351 7.22 -0.37 11.47
N ASN A 352 7.30 -1.69 11.57
CA ASN A 352 6.53 -2.46 12.56
C ASN A 352 6.93 -2.08 13.99
N ALA A 353 8.21 -1.82 14.24
CA ALA A 353 8.67 -1.34 15.54
C ALA A 353 8.14 0.07 15.84
N VAL A 354 8.12 0.97 14.86
CA VAL A 354 7.50 2.30 15.00
C VAL A 354 6.01 2.16 15.32
N HIS A 355 5.29 1.31 14.59
CA HIS A 355 3.88 1.04 14.86
C HIS A 355 3.67 0.50 16.29
N ALA A 356 4.48 -0.47 16.72
CA ALA A 356 4.41 -1.01 18.08
C ALA A 356 4.68 0.07 19.15
N THR A 357 5.64 0.97 18.92
CA THR A 357 5.92 2.08 19.85
C THR A 357 4.80 3.12 19.92
N LEU A 358 4.04 3.30 18.84
CA LEU A 358 2.85 4.15 18.83
C LEU A 358 1.68 3.48 19.57
N THR A 359 1.48 2.17 19.35
CA THR A 359 0.36 1.43 19.93
C THR A 359 0.53 1.17 21.43
N SER A 360 1.76 0.96 21.92
CA SER A 360 1.97 0.59 23.33
C SER A 360 1.59 1.69 24.31
N GLY A 361 1.56 2.96 23.88
CA GLY A 361 1.04 4.07 24.69
C GLY A 361 1.84 4.35 25.97
N ASP A 362 3.01 3.72 26.16
CA ASP A 362 3.75 3.71 27.42
C ASP A 362 4.27 5.11 27.83
N GLY A 363 4.09 6.15 27.01
CA GLY A 363 4.59 7.52 27.28
C GLY A 363 6.13 7.62 27.37
N VAL A 364 6.84 6.51 27.18
CA VAL A 364 8.30 6.43 27.23
C VAL A 364 8.92 6.88 25.91
N SER A 365 8.23 6.70 24.79
CA SER A 365 8.69 7.07 23.44
C SER A 365 7.82 8.19 22.87
N ASP A 366 8.19 9.44 23.17
CA ASP A 366 7.68 10.61 22.46
C ASP A 366 8.11 10.51 20.97
N PRO A 367 7.17 10.39 20.01
CA PRO A 367 7.48 10.25 18.59
C PRO A 367 8.38 11.37 18.06
N ARG A 368 8.28 12.56 18.66
CA ARG A 368 9.06 13.75 18.29
C ARG A 368 10.54 13.63 18.67
N ARG A 369 10.86 12.71 19.57
CA ARG A 369 12.24 12.41 20.02
C ARG A 369 12.78 11.12 19.39
N CYS A 370 12.04 10.52 18.47
CA CYS A 370 12.47 9.33 17.75
C CYS A 370 12.98 9.71 16.35
N CYS A 371 14.24 9.37 16.08
CA CYS A 371 14.79 9.36 14.73
C CYS A 371 14.61 7.94 14.16
N VAL A 372 13.98 7.83 13.00
CA VAL A 372 13.71 6.52 12.37
C VAL A 372 14.65 6.35 11.18
N LEU A 373 15.54 5.35 11.23
CA LEU A 373 16.45 5.07 10.13
C LEU A 373 15.87 3.98 9.23
N ILE A 374 15.63 4.30 7.97
CA ILE A 374 14.98 3.44 6.98
C ILE A 374 15.96 3.15 5.84
N ASN A 375 16.02 1.89 5.38
CA ASN A 375 16.94 1.52 4.30
C ASN A 375 16.38 1.80 2.90
N GLU A 376 15.06 1.77 2.72
CA GLU A 376 14.39 1.81 1.41
C GLU A 376 13.34 2.93 1.32
N PRO A 377 13.16 3.58 0.15
CA PRO A 377 12.30 4.76 0.02
C PRO A 377 10.80 4.46 0.24
N PHE A 378 10.34 3.24 -0.07
CA PHE A 378 8.93 2.87 0.18
C PHE A 378 8.54 2.97 1.67
N GLY A 379 9.53 2.85 2.56
CA GLY A 379 9.29 2.97 3.99
C GLY A 379 8.97 4.39 4.43
N LEU A 380 9.40 5.41 3.68
CA LEU A 380 9.04 6.81 3.94
C LEU A 380 7.54 7.02 3.72
N GLU A 381 6.99 6.53 2.60
CA GLU A 381 5.56 6.64 2.30
C GLU A 381 4.70 6.00 3.40
N HIS A 382 5.09 4.81 3.87
CA HIS A 382 4.39 4.12 4.97
C HIS A 382 4.53 4.86 6.30
N LEU A 383 5.68 5.47 6.56
CA LEU A 383 5.89 6.24 7.78
C LEU A 383 5.04 7.51 7.79
N ASP A 384 4.89 8.17 6.65
CA ASP A 384 4.02 9.34 6.49
C ASP A 384 2.55 8.95 6.71
N GLU A 385 2.10 7.81 6.18
CA GLU A 385 0.75 7.29 6.45
C GLU A 385 0.52 7.02 7.94
N LEU A 386 1.51 6.44 8.64
CA LEU A 386 1.45 6.23 10.09
C LEU A 386 1.46 7.55 10.86
N ALA A 387 2.25 8.52 10.43
CA ALA A 387 2.33 9.86 11.02
C ALA A 387 0.98 10.59 10.92
N GLU A 388 0.34 10.56 9.74
CA GLU A 388 -0.97 11.14 9.50
C GLU A 388 -2.06 10.46 10.35
N GLY A 389 -2.03 9.13 10.45
CA GLY A 389 -2.97 8.36 11.27
C GLY A 389 -2.84 8.66 12.77
N ALA A 390 -1.62 8.84 13.26
CA ALA A 390 -1.35 9.15 14.66
C ALA A 390 -1.46 10.65 15.01
N GLY A 391 -1.49 11.53 14.00
CA GLY A 391 -1.44 12.98 14.20
C GLY A 391 -0.09 13.48 14.73
N GLU A 392 0.97 12.68 14.58
CA GLU A 392 2.32 13.00 15.05
C GLU A 392 3.29 13.19 13.88
N LYS A 393 4.47 13.76 14.15
CA LYS A 393 5.51 13.94 13.14
C LYS A 393 6.76 13.17 13.52
N PHE A 394 7.25 12.35 12.59
CA PHE A 394 8.53 11.68 12.70
C PHE A 394 9.63 12.45 11.98
N HIS A 395 10.87 12.17 12.38
CA HIS A 395 12.07 12.61 11.66
C HIS A 395 12.73 11.39 11.02
N PRO A 396 12.24 10.93 9.85
CA PRO A 396 12.88 9.84 9.14
C PRO A 396 14.21 10.24 8.53
N VAL A 397 15.12 9.27 8.48
CA VAL A 397 16.35 9.32 7.70
C VAL A 397 16.35 8.12 6.79
N CYS A 398 16.40 8.32 5.47
CA CYS A 398 16.45 7.22 4.50
C CYS A 398 17.87 7.02 3.97
N ALA A 399 18.44 5.84 4.20
CA ALA A 399 19.78 5.51 3.73
C ALA A 399 19.85 5.51 2.19
N ALA A 400 18.82 5.00 1.50
CA ALA A 400 18.79 4.99 0.03
C ALA A 400 18.83 6.39 -0.59
N GLU A 401 18.15 7.38 0.01
CA GLU A 401 18.19 8.77 -0.46
C GLU A 401 19.59 9.38 -0.26
N ILE A 402 20.18 9.15 0.91
CA ILE A 402 21.54 9.58 1.21
C ILE A 402 22.54 9.00 0.20
N TYR A 403 22.47 7.70 -0.10
CA TYR A 403 23.33 7.07 -1.09
C TYR A 403 23.10 7.61 -2.50
N ASP A 404 21.85 7.81 -2.94
CA ASP A 404 21.57 8.37 -4.27
C ASP A 404 22.13 9.79 -4.40
N ASP A 405 22.01 10.61 -3.36
CA ASP A 405 22.56 11.97 -3.34
C ASP A 405 24.09 11.97 -3.47
N TYR A 406 24.79 11.08 -2.74
CA TYR A 406 26.25 10.95 -2.88
C TYR A 406 26.66 10.42 -4.26
N PHE A 407 25.99 9.39 -4.78
CA PHE A 407 26.27 8.89 -6.13
C PHE A 407 25.96 9.93 -7.20
N ARG A 408 24.95 10.78 -6.98
CA ARG A 408 24.67 11.92 -7.86
C ARG A 408 25.81 12.94 -7.81
N GLN A 409 26.30 13.27 -6.62
CA GLN A 409 27.42 14.21 -6.45
C GLN A 409 28.71 13.68 -7.12
N VAL A 410 29.06 12.41 -6.89
CA VAL A 410 30.20 11.77 -7.55
C VAL A 410 30.08 11.86 -9.07
N ARG A 411 28.92 11.54 -9.64
CA ARG A 411 28.70 11.64 -11.09
C ARG A 411 28.87 13.05 -11.62
N ILE A 412 28.43 14.06 -10.88
CA ILE A 412 28.60 15.46 -11.27
C ILE A 412 30.09 15.81 -11.30
N TRP A 413 30.84 15.45 -10.26
CA TRP A 413 32.28 15.69 -10.24
C TRP A 413 33.01 14.95 -11.36
N THR A 414 32.62 13.72 -11.67
CA THR A 414 33.16 12.99 -12.82
C THR A 414 32.86 13.71 -14.14
N ARG A 415 31.63 14.23 -14.34
CA ARG A 415 31.26 15.00 -15.55
C ARG A 415 32.01 16.32 -15.68
N MET A 416 32.41 16.93 -14.57
CA MET A 416 33.27 18.12 -14.55
C MET A 416 34.75 17.81 -14.82
N GLY A 417 35.11 16.53 -15.00
CA GLY A 417 36.46 16.11 -15.32
C GLY A 417 37.37 15.86 -14.10
N HIS A 418 36.81 15.79 -12.89
CA HIS A 418 37.60 15.43 -11.70
C HIS A 418 37.97 13.94 -11.74
N SER A 419 39.21 13.63 -11.36
CA SER A 419 39.68 12.25 -11.27
C SER A 419 39.10 11.52 -10.05
N ALA A 420 39.05 10.19 -10.10
CA ALA A 420 38.54 9.37 -8.99
C ALA A 420 39.31 9.61 -7.68
N ALA A 421 40.63 9.83 -7.76
CA ALA A 421 41.46 10.10 -6.58
C ALA A 421 41.09 11.43 -5.90
N VAL A 422 40.81 12.47 -6.68
CA VAL A 422 40.39 13.78 -6.16
C VAL A 422 39.00 13.67 -5.51
N ILE A 423 38.07 12.95 -6.15
CA ILE A 423 36.73 12.71 -5.61
C ILE A 423 36.80 11.92 -4.30
N GLN A 424 37.60 10.84 -4.26
CA GLN A 424 37.76 10.03 -3.06
C GLN A 424 38.38 10.83 -1.91
N HIS A 425 39.40 11.64 -2.20
CA HIS A 425 40.04 12.51 -1.21
C HIS A 425 39.03 13.51 -0.62
N GLU A 426 38.19 14.12 -1.45
CA GLU A 426 37.13 15.02 -0.98
C GLU A 426 36.10 14.29 -0.11
N LEU A 427 35.66 13.10 -0.51
CA LEU A 427 34.72 12.30 0.29
C LEU A 427 35.36 11.90 1.63
N ASP A 428 36.61 11.44 1.63
CA ASP A 428 37.34 11.09 2.84
C ASP A 428 37.47 12.29 3.78
N GLN A 429 37.76 13.48 3.26
CA GLN A 429 37.84 14.71 4.04
C GLN A 429 36.47 15.13 4.60
N ARG A 430 35.38 14.97 3.84
CA ARG A 430 34.01 15.27 4.31
C ARG A 430 33.57 14.34 5.43
N PHE A 431 34.00 13.08 5.40
CA PHE A 431 33.64 12.06 6.37
C PHE A 431 34.72 11.78 7.40
N GLU A 432 35.76 12.63 7.48
CA GLU A 432 36.87 12.46 8.41
C GLU A 432 36.36 12.29 9.85
N SER A 433 35.45 13.17 10.29
CA SER A 433 34.83 13.08 11.61
C SER A 433 34.04 11.80 11.84
N LEU A 434 33.41 11.23 10.79
CA LEU A 434 32.69 9.96 10.92
C LEU A 434 33.65 8.77 10.95
N ARG A 435 34.75 8.83 10.20
CA ARG A 435 35.79 7.82 10.19
C ARG A 435 36.46 7.71 11.56
N ASP A 436 36.77 8.84 12.19
CA ASP A 436 37.32 8.87 13.56
C ASP A 436 36.38 8.19 14.56
N ILE A 437 35.07 8.45 14.46
CA ILE A 437 34.06 7.80 15.31
C ILE A 437 34.01 6.30 15.03
N LEU A 438 34.03 5.89 13.76
CA LEU A 438 33.97 4.49 13.37
C LEU A 438 35.20 3.71 13.85
N ASP A 439 36.37 4.33 13.78
CA ASP A 439 37.63 3.77 14.26
C ASP A 439 37.61 3.66 15.79
N ALA A 440 37.07 4.65 16.50
CA ALA A 440 36.87 4.59 17.95
C ALA A 440 35.91 3.46 18.35
N ILE A 441 34.78 3.29 17.64
CA ILE A 441 33.83 2.19 17.88
C ILE A 441 34.52 0.84 17.63
N THR A 442 35.23 0.71 16.51
CA THR A 442 35.94 -0.52 16.16
C THR A 442 37.04 -0.86 17.18
N ALA A 443 37.74 0.16 17.71
CA ALA A 443 38.71 -0.02 18.77
C ALA A 443 38.05 -0.50 20.08
N LEU A 444 36.87 0.03 20.41
CA LEU A 444 36.10 -0.37 21.58
C LEU A 444 35.63 -1.84 21.47
N ASP A 445 35.05 -2.22 20.34
CA ASP A 445 34.58 -3.61 20.11
C ASP A 445 35.73 -4.62 20.22
N ARG A 446 36.90 -4.30 19.66
CA ARG A 446 38.10 -5.13 19.79
C ARG A 446 38.57 -5.27 21.24
N ALA A 447 38.38 -4.24 22.06
CA ALA A 447 38.72 -4.29 23.48
C ALA A 447 37.72 -5.16 24.25
N THR A 448 36.42 -5.07 23.92
CA THR A 448 35.37 -5.86 24.57
C THR A 448 35.45 -7.35 24.24
N CYS A 449 35.81 -7.73 23.00
CA CYS A 449 35.98 -9.14 22.61
C CYS A 449 37.24 -9.83 23.16
N ARG A 450 38.14 -9.08 23.82
CA ARG A 450 39.35 -9.65 24.45
C ARG A 450 39.17 -9.95 25.94
N VAL A 451 38.01 -9.63 26.50
CA VAL A 451 37.56 -10.01 27.86
C VAL A 451 36.72 -11.26 27.73
#